data_AF-A0A4P5YBX1-F1
#
_entry.id   AF-A0A4P5YBX1-F1
#
_cell.length_a   1.000
_cell.length_b   1.000
_cell.length_c   1.000
_cell.angle_alpha   90.00
_cell.angle_beta   90.00
_cell.angle_gamma   90.00
#
_symmetry.space_group_name_H-M   'P 1'
#
loop_
_entity.id
_entity.type
_entity.pdbx_description
1 polymer ?
#
loop_
_entity_poly.entity_id
_entity_poly.type
_entity_poly.pdbx_seq_one_letter_code
_entity_poly.pdbx_strand_id
1 'polypeptide(L)'
;MSELDIRELSVVRGGRSILSCVSLHAAAGAVTALIGPNGAGKSTTLKAVVGVVPAFGSLTVDGVDLRQLDPRRRAKAVAYVPQRSQLTAPVTCRDVVAMGRFAHGVGLVRLTGDDAAAVAAALRATDAEHLAERLFPDLSAGEQQRILIARALATGAGVIALDEPGANLDLGHIRALELLLRRLADDGRAILAVVHDPAQVLRLADHAALLCAGRVEARGAPLAVLTSAAASAAFGIDMARECSLIDEVQRRRLAADQSRVAPRPATPNPAVHVAPAAASGSPRSLMIANAFGAGLALVAAIGFALAVRPPSNSPGPSPTGSASFDRANAVLQYLPDGRAVVKGGDAEAVPVRTYQRIASLSIIADSLLPDLVAPERFQAASRWSVGPDAFRLGQRPRLGGADELEAILAQRPDLVVLNSAPGQQAALARLRAADIAVLDLGEARGLAHAVLAMRRLGAVVGNADGGERLARMLVHRMQAVSATLPKDRPRRTAIVLAPTLDKLYGSTEGTSAHDVLIAAGLIDAAAAAGFHDWPDYAPEQILALDPDRIVVPAGKASALRALPALASLRAIRDPAGVIEIDPGLLSNAGPLMADAAEALAAAAWR
;
A
#
# COMPACT_ATOMS: atom_id res chain seq x y z
N MET A 1 -35.22 7.89 17.88
CA MET A 1 -34.03 8.20 17.05
C MET A 1 -32.85 8.11 17.98
N SER A 2 -31.73 7.50 17.55
CA SER A 2 -30.64 7.17 18.47
C SER A 2 -29.52 8.21 18.43
N GLU A 3 -29.00 8.56 19.60
CA GLU A 3 -27.89 9.51 19.76
C GLU A 3 -26.72 8.89 20.54
N LEU A 4 -25.49 9.37 20.28
CA LEU A 4 -24.28 8.95 20.99
C LEU A 4 -23.73 10.12 21.80
N ASP A 5 -23.54 9.91 23.10
CA ASP A 5 -22.90 10.86 24.00
C ASP A 5 -21.60 10.25 24.57
N ILE A 6 -20.49 10.96 24.35
CA ILE A 6 -19.17 10.64 24.84
C ILE A 6 -18.77 11.73 25.84
N ARG A 7 -18.53 11.36 27.10
CA ARG A 7 -18.07 12.29 28.14
C ARG A 7 -16.77 11.82 28.76
N GLU A 8 -15.78 12.69 28.78
CA GLU A 8 -14.49 12.49 29.43
C GLU A 8 -13.77 11.18 29.04
N LEU A 9 -13.96 10.75 27.79
CA LEU A 9 -13.41 9.52 27.26
C LEU A 9 -11.88 9.55 27.30
N SER A 10 -11.31 8.56 27.97
CA SER A 10 -9.86 8.42 28.09
C SER A 10 -9.42 7.00 27.73
N VAL A 11 -8.32 6.88 27.01
CA VAL A 11 -7.79 5.59 26.53
C VAL A 11 -6.30 5.57 26.75
N VAL A 12 -5.81 4.54 27.44
CA VAL A 12 -4.38 4.30 27.69
C VAL A 12 -3.97 3.03 26.94
N ARG A 13 -2.87 3.10 26.18
CA ARG A 13 -2.29 1.95 25.48
C ARG A 13 -0.79 1.91 25.71
N GLY A 14 -0.26 0.77 26.16
CA GLY A 14 1.18 0.60 26.41
C GLY A 14 1.76 1.65 27.37
N GLY A 15 0.99 2.02 28.41
CA GLY A 15 1.39 3.03 29.39
C GLY A 15 1.30 4.49 28.92
N ARG A 16 0.89 4.76 27.67
CA ARG A 16 0.72 6.11 27.13
C ARG A 16 -0.75 6.47 27.01
N SER A 17 -1.11 7.69 27.41
CA SER A 17 -2.43 8.24 27.16
C SER A 17 -2.57 8.57 25.67
N ILE A 18 -3.52 7.92 25.01
CA ILE A 18 -3.87 8.16 23.60
C ILE A 18 -5.03 9.16 23.50
N LEU A 19 -6.02 9.03 24.40
CA LEU A 19 -7.14 9.96 24.55
C LEU A 19 -7.20 10.44 26.00
N SER A 20 -7.42 11.73 26.19
CA SER A 20 -7.46 12.38 27.50
C SER A 20 -8.72 13.25 27.61
N CYS A 21 -9.73 12.76 28.32
CA CYS A 21 -10.99 13.45 28.60
C CYS A 21 -11.76 13.96 27.36
N VAL A 22 -11.80 13.16 26.29
CA VAL A 22 -12.52 13.49 25.04
C VAL A 22 -14.02 13.53 25.29
N SER A 23 -14.67 14.65 24.93
CA SER A 23 -16.12 14.79 25.05
C SER A 23 -16.74 15.28 23.74
N LEU A 24 -17.62 14.48 23.16
CA LEU A 24 -18.33 14.79 21.92
C LEU A 24 -19.72 14.16 21.90
N HIS A 25 -20.60 14.71 21.08
CA HIS A 25 -21.97 14.23 20.92
C HIS A 25 -22.25 14.05 19.44
N ALA A 26 -22.77 12.89 19.05
CA ALA A 26 -23.31 12.66 17.72
C ALA A 26 -24.83 12.56 17.83
N ALA A 27 -25.49 13.63 17.39
CA ALA A 27 -26.94 13.78 17.48
C ALA A 27 -27.66 12.82 16.53
N ALA A 28 -28.83 12.36 16.96
CA ALA A 28 -29.77 11.68 16.10
C ALA A 28 -30.13 12.57 14.90
N GLY A 29 -30.15 11.99 13.70
CA GLY A 29 -30.54 12.73 12.51
C GLY A 29 -29.43 13.58 11.88
N ALA A 30 -28.20 13.49 12.40
CA ALA A 30 -27.12 14.40 12.04
C ALA A 30 -25.81 13.65 11.72
N VAL A 31 -24.99 14.28 10.88
CA VAL A 31 -23.62 13.86 10.61
C VAL A 31 -22.65 14.70 11.45
N THR A 32 -21.91 14.02 12.32
CA THR A 32 -20.84 14.60 13.13
C THR A 32 -19.48 14.18 12.56
N ALA A 33 -18.69 15.15 12.10
CA ALA A 33 -17.34 14.93 11.62
C ALA A 33 -16.32 15.01 12.76
N LEU A 34 -15.52 13.95 12.93
CA LEU A 34 -14.35 13.95 13.80
C LEU A 34 -13.10 14.24 12.95
N ILE A 35 -12.51 15.41 13.14
CA ILE A 35 -11.41 15.92 12.32
C ILE A 35 -10.14 16.10 13.17
N GLY A 36 -8.98 16.27 12.51
CA GLY A 36 -7.71 16.56 13.17
C GLY A 36 -6.53 15.87 12.51
N PRO A 37 -5.28 16.15 12.94
CA PRO A 37 -4.08 15.61 12.33
C PRO A 37 -3.94 14.09 12.52
N ASN A 38 -3.03 13.49 11.76
CA ASN A 38 -2.66 12.08 11.91
C ASN A 38 -2.08 11.85 13.32
N GLY A 39 -2.41 10.70 13.91
CA GLY A 39 -1.99 10.39 15.29
C GLY A 39 -2.79 11.07 16.40
N ALA A 40 -3.77 11.94 16.09
CA ALA A 40 -4.57 12.62 17.12
C ALA A 40 -5.49 11.72 17.96
N GLY A 41 -5.70 10.47 17.54
CA GLY A 41 -6.54 9.50 18.25
C GLY A 41 -7.93 9.24 17.66
N LYS A 42 -8.26 9.77 16.47
CA LYS A 42 -9.59 9.68 15.84
C LYS A 42 -10.12 8.24 15.73
N SER A 43 -9.35 7.34 15.11
CA SER A 43 -9.69 5.92 15.01
C SER A 43 -9.72 5.22 16.37
N THR A 44 -8.92 5.68 17.34
CA THR A 44 -8.96 5.17 18.73
C THR A 44 -10.28 5.54 19.40
N THR A 45 -10.80 6.76 19.17
CA THR A 45 -12.12 7.18 19.64
C THR A 45 -13.21 6.26 19.12
N LEU A 46 -13.24 6.00 17.80
CA LEU A 46 -14.22 5.09 17.21
C LEU A 46 -14.10 3.66 17.78
N LYS A 47 -12.89 3.13 17.89
CA LYS A 47 -12.61 1.80 18.47
C LYS A 47 -13.05 1.71 19.93
N ALA A 48 -12.95 2.78 20.71
CA ALA A 48 -13.42 2.83 22.09
C ALA A 48 -14.95 2.80 22.17
N VAL A 49 -15.63 3.55 21.30
CA VAL A 49 -17.11 3.55 21.20
C VAL A 49 -17.63 2.13 20.97
N VAL A 50 -17.02 1.38 20.04
CA VAL A 50 -17.46 0.02 19.68
C VAL A 50 -16.89 -1.08 20.58
N GLY A 51 -16.05 -0.73 21.57
CA GLY A 51 -15.54 -1.66 22.58
C GLY A 51 -14.33 -2.51 22.15
N VAL A 52 -13.65 -2.15 21.07
CA VAL A 52 -12.42 -2.83 20.61
C VAL A 52 -11.21 -2.48 21.48
N VAL A 53 -11.22 -1.30 22.10
CA VAL A 53 -10.19 -0.88 23.08
C VAL A 53 -10.84 -0.52 24.41
N PRO A 54 -10.21 -0.85 25.55
CA PRO A 54 -10.70 -0.44 26.87
C PRO A 54 -10.64 1.09 27.00
N ALA A 55 -11.62 1.65 27.68
CA ALA A 55 -11.80 3.08 27.81
C ALA A 55 -12.43 3.48 29.16
N PHE A 56 -12.04 4.65 29.65
CA PHE A 56 -12.58 5.31 30.84
C PHE A 56 -13.47 6.49 30.41
N GLY A 57 -14.26 7.05 31.34
CA GLY A 57 -15.25 8.09 31.05
C GLY A 57 -16.66 7.53 30.93
N SER A 58 -17.54 8.18 30.16
CA SER A 58 -18.91 7.74 29.88
C SER A 58 -19.14 7.62 28.37
N LEU A 59 -19.76 6.52 27.95
CA LEU A 59 -20.12 6.24 26.56
C LEU A 59 -21.56 5.76 26.54
N THR A 60 -22.52 6.62 26.20
CA THR A 60 -23.94 6.27 26.22
C THR A 60 -24.58 6.37 24.85
N VAL A 61 -25.44 5.41 24.52
CA VAL A 61 -26.40 5.53 23.41
C VAL A 61 -27.79 5.51 23.99
N ASP A 62 -28.58 6.55 23.72
CA ASP A 62 -29.94 6.71 24.25
C ASP A 62 -29.98 6.57 25.79
N GLY A 63 -28.97 7.13 26.47
CA GLY A 63 -28.79 7.06 27.91
C GLY A 63 -28.25 5.73 28.45
N VAL A 64 -28.10 4.69 27.61
CA VAL A 64 -27.58 3.38 28.01
C VAL A 64 -26.06 3.33 27.86
N ASP A 65 -25.33 3.04 28.94
CA ASP A 65 -23.86 2.92 28.93
C ASP A 65 -23.41 1.70 28.11
N LEU A 66 -22.74 1.97 26.99
CA LEU A 66 -22.22 0.97 26.06
C LEU A 66 -21.20 0.02 26.70
N ARG A 67 -20.54 0.43 27.79
CA ARG A 67 -19.54 -0.39 28.48
C ARG A 67 -20.16 -1.49 29.32
N GLN A 68 -21.43 -1.34 29.69
CA GLN A 68 -22.20 -2.33 30.46
C GLN A 68 -22.91 -3.34 29.54
N LEU A 69 -22.94 -3.08 28.23
CA LEU A 69 -23.54 -3.97 27.26
C LEU A 69 -22.58 -5.11 26.89
N ASP A 70 -23.14 -6.32 26.75
CA ASP A 70 -22.43 -7.40 26.08
C ASP A 70 -22.11 -7.04 24.62
N PRO A 71 -21.13 -7.70 23.98
CA PRO A 71 -20.71 -7.36 22.62
C PRO A 71 -21.84 -7.38 21.57
N ARG A 72 -22.84 -8.27 21.70
CA ARG A 72 -23.95 -8.36 20.75
C ARG A 72 -24.92 -7.20 20.93
N ARG A 73 -25.28 -6.85 22.16
CA ARG A 73 -26.13 -5.68 22.46
C ARG A 73 -25.44 -4.39 22.05
N ARG A 74 -24.12 -4.28 22.27
CA ARG A 74 -23.33 -3.13 21.83
C ARG A 74 -23.31 -2.99 20.32
N ALA A 75 -23.10 -4.08 19.58
CA ALA A 75 -23.12 -4.08 18.11
C ALA A 75 -24.50 -3.74 17.52
N LYS A 76 -25.59 -3.96 18.26
CA LYS A 76 -26.95 -3.50 17.90
C LYS A 76 -27.20 -2.03 18.22
N ALA A 77 -26.40 -1.41 19.08
CA ALA A 77 -26.49 0.02 19.40
C ALA A 77 -25.62 0.87 18.48
N VAL A 78 -24.37 0.42 18.23
CA VAL A 78 -23.40 1.12 17.38
C VAL A 78 -22.78 0.17 16.36
N ALA A 79 -22.89 0.52 15.08
CA ALA A 79 -22.19 -0.18 14.01
C ALA A 79 -20.89 0.53 13.63
N TYR A 80 -19.89 -0.25 13.20
CA TYR A 80 -18.57 0.26 12.82
C TYR A 80 -18.22 -0.08 11.38
N VAL A 81 -17.80 0.93 10.63
CA VAL A 81 -17.25 0.80 9.28
C VAL A 81 -15.77 1.17 9.34
N PRO A 82 -14.84 0.21 9.22
CA PRO A 82 -13.42 0.51 9.20
C PRO A 82 -13.00 1.17 7.88
N GLN A 83 -11.86 1.86 7.89
CA GLN A 83 -11.24 2.45 6.69
C GLN A 83 -10.96 1.42 5.59
N ARG A 84 -10.55 0.20 5.97
CA ARG A 84 -10.30 -0.91 5.04
C ARG A 84 -10.86 -2.20 5.61
N SER A 85 -11.48 -3.00 4.75
CA SER A 85 -11.83 -4.37 5.08
C SER A 85 -10.58 -5.26 5.01
N GLN A 86 -10.40 -6.14 5.99
CA GLN A 86 -9.40 -7.22 5.95
C GLN A 86 -9.97 -8.49 5.29
N LEU A 87 -11.19 -8.44 4.76
CA LEU A 87 -11.85 -9.59 4.16
C LEU A 87 -11.25 -9.88 2.78
N THR A 88 -10.40 -10.91 2.72
CA THR A 88 -9.76 -11.39 1.48
C THR A 88 -10.38 -12.68 0.95
N ALA A 89 -11.25 -13.33 1.73
CA ALA A 89 -11.93 -14.54 1.31
C ALA A 89 -12.96 -14.25 0.20
N PRO A 90 -13.12 -15.14 -0.80
CA PRO A 90 -14.08 -14.99 -1.89
C PRO A 90 -15.50 -15.26 -1.38
N VAL A 91 -16.07 -14.29 -0.69
CA VAL A 91 -17.40 -14.33 -0.08
C VAL A 91 -18.33 -13.42 -0.86
N THR A 92 -19.58 -13.83 -1.06
CA THR A 92 -20.56 -12.99 -1.78
C THR A 92 -20.86 -11.72 -1.00
N CYS A 93 -21.21 -10.65 -1.71
CA CYS A 93 -21.56 -9.39 -1.06
C CYS A 93 -22.79 -9.54 -0.14
N ARG A 94 -23.76 -10.37 -0.54
CA ARG A 94 -24.90 -10.74 0.29
C ARG A 94 -24.44 -11.35 1.61
N ASP A 95 -23.50 -12.30 1.58
CA ASP A 95 -22.97 -12.94 2.78
C ASP A 95 -22.15 -11.95 3.64
N VAL A 96 -21.42 -11.01 3.01
CA VAL A 96 -20.75 -9.93 3.75
C VAL A 96 -21.74 -9.06 4.50
N VAL A 97 -22.86 -8.69 3.87
CA VAL A 97 -23.93 -7.93 4.54
C VAL A 97 -24.61 -8.78 5.62
N ALA A 98 -24.79 -10.07 5.37
CA ALA A 98 -25.34 -11.02 6.34
C ALA A 98 -24.53 -11.12 7.64
N MET A 99 -23.21 -10.91 7.60
CA MET A 99 -22.38 -10.84 8.80
C MET A 99 -22.84 -9.76 9.79
N GLY A 100 -23.53 -8.71 9.33
CA GLY A 100 -24.15 -7.71 10.21
C GLY A 100 -25.23 -8.32 11.13
N ARG A 101 -25.81 -9.46 10.76
CA ARG A 101 -26.81 -10.20 11.55
C ARG A 101 -26.21 -11.07 12.65
N PHE A 102 -24.88 -11.20 12.74
CA PHE A 102 -24.23 -11.94 13.83
C PHE A 102 -24.57 -11.35 15.22
N ALA A 103 -24.82 -10.03 15.30
CA ALA A 103 -25.28 -9.37 16.52
C ALA A 103 -26.68 -9.83 16.99
N HIS A 104 -27.45 -10.47 16.09
CA HIS A 104 -28.78 -11.04 16.36
C HIS A 104 -28.74 -12.55 16.62
N GLY A 105 -27.54 -13.15 16.70
CA GLY A 105 -27.37 -14.57 17.01
C GLY A 105 -27.45 -15.51 15.81
N VAL A 106 -27.50 -14.96 14.59
CA VAL A 106 -27.54 -15.72 13.34
C VAL A 106 -26.12 -16.19 12.99
N GLY A 107 -25.94 -17.49 12.76
CA GLY A 107 -24.68 -18.05 12.26
C GLY A 107 -24.55 -17.93 10.73
N LEU A 108 -23.50 -18.52 10.14
CA LEU A 108 -23.33 -18.61 8.68
C LEU A 108 -24.33 -19.56 7.98
N VAL A 109 -25.28 -20.15 8.71
CA VAL A 109 -26.27 -21.08 8.16
C VAL A 109 -27.56 -20.32 7.83
N ARG A 110 -27.96 -20.43 6.55
CA ARG A 110 -29.20 -19.98 5.90
C ARG A 110 -29.99 -18.90 6.66
N LEU A 111 -29.88 -17.64 6.20
CA LEU A 111 -30.76 -16.53 6.59
C LEU A 111 -32.22 -16.93 6.39
N THR A 112 -33.06 -16.77 7.41
CA THR A 112 -34.51 -17.00 7.32
C THR A 112 -35.27 -15.81 7.90
N GLY A 113 -36.51 -15.61 7.45
CA GLY A 113 -37.40 -14.58 7.98
C GLY A 113 -36.83 -13.17 7.97
N ASP A 114 -36.88 -12.50 9.13
CA ASP A 114 -36.56 -11.09 9.32
C ASP A 114 -35.09 -10.75 8.99
N ASP A 115 -34.16 -11.70 9.15
CA ASP A 115 -32.74 -11.46 8.86
C ASP A 115 -32.46 -11.32 7.37
N ALA A 116 -33.11 -12.13 6.54
CA ALA A 116 -33.02 -12.02 5.09
C ALA A 116 -33.63 -10.70 4.60
N ALA A 117 -34.75 -10.28 5.21
CA ALA A 117 -35.40 -9.00 4.93
C ALA A 117 -34.50 -7.81 5.32
N ALA A 118 -33.84 -7.87 6.49
CA ALA A 118 -32.90 -6.84 6.93
C ALA A 118 -31.67 -6.72 6.02
N VAL A 119 -31.11 -7.84 5.57
CA VAL A 119 -30.00 -7.85 4.60
C VAL A 119 -30.43 -7.24 3.27
N ALA A 120 -31.61 -7.61 2.75
CA ALA A 120 -32.12 -7.04 1.51
C ALA A 120 -32.42 -5.54 1.64
N ALA A 121 -32.99 -5.10 2.77
CA ALA A 121 -33.22 -3.68 3.04
C ALA A 121 -31.92 -2.89 3.14
N ALA A 122 -30.87 -3.46 3.75
CA ALA A 122 -29.56 -2.83 3.84
C ALA A 122 -28.90 -2.67 2.46
N LEU A 123 -28.99 -3.69 1.60
CA LEU A 123 -28.51 -3.62 0.21
C LEU A 123 -29.27 -2.57 -0.61
N ARG A 124 -30.59 -2.42 -0.40
CA ARG A 124 -31.39 -1.34 -1.02
C ARG A 124 -30.95 0.03 -0.57
N ALA A 125 -30.83 0.21 0.74
CA ALA A 125 -30.49 1.50 1.33
C ALA A 125 -29.15 2.04 0.83
N THR A 126 -28.20 1.16 0.47
CA THR A 126 -26.89 1.54 -0.08
C THR A 126 -26.79 1.45 -1.60
N ASP A 127 -27.89 1.20 -2.31
CA ASP A 127 -27.91 1.05 -3.77
C ASP A 127 -26.89 -0.02 -4.23
N ALA A 128 -26.98 -1.21 -3.62
CA ALA A 128 -26.05 -2.31 -3.80
C ALA A 128 -26.73 -3.67 -4.04
N GLU A 129 -28.05 -3.71 -4.28
CA GLU A 129 -28.77 -4.96 -4.60
C GLU A 129 -28.18 -5.70 -5.81
N HIS A 130 -27.80 -4.96 -6.84
CA HIS A 130 -27.18 -5.51 -8.07
C HIS A 130 -25.80 -6.15 -7.82
N LEU A 131 -25.19 -5.89 -6.65
CA LEU A 131 -23.89 -6.45 -6.26
C LEU A 131 -24.03 -7.71 -5.40
N ALA A 132 -25.24 -8.05 -4.94
CA ALA A 132 -25.45 -9.06 -3.90
C ALA A 132 -24.76 -10.41 -4.18
N GLU A 133 -24.81 -10.88 -5.43
CA GLU A 133 -24.24 -12.17 -5.84
C GLU A 133 -22.78 -12.09 -6.31
N ARG A 134 -22.20 -10.88 -6.41
CA ARG A 134 -20.79 -10.71 -6.75
C ARG A 134 -19.91 -11.05 -5.55
N LEU A 135 -18.68 -11.50 -5.82
CA LEU A 135 -17.69 -11.69 -4.77
C LEU A 135 -17.16 -10.34 -4.29
N PHE A 136 -17.09 -10.16 -2.97
CA PHE A 136 -16.64 -8.92 -2.35
C PHE A 136 -15.23 -8.48 -2.80
N PRO A 137 -14.23 -9.37 -2.96
CA PRO A 137 -12.91 -8.97 -3.43
C PRO A 137 -12.88 -8.42 -4.87
N ASP A 138 -13.87 -8.77 -5.70
CA ASP A 138 -13.94 -8.35 -7.11
C ASP A 138 -14.60 -6.97 -7.29
N LEU A 139 -15.09 -6.38 -6.21
CA LEU A 139 -15.72 -5.07 -6.23
C LEU A 139 -14.67 -3.95 -6.29
N SER A 140 -15.04 -2.82 -6.91
CA SER A 140 -14.27 -1.57 -6.81
C SER A 140 -14.25 -1.06 -5.37
N ALA A 141 -13.32 -0.19 -5.00
CA ALA A 141 -13.25 0.37 -3.64
C ALA A 141 -14.56 1.06 -3.21
N GLY A 142 -15.24 1.76 -4.14
CA GLY A 142 -16.52 2.41 -3.88
C GLY A 142 -17.66 1.42 -3.65
N GLU A 143 -17.71 0.36 -4.47
CA GLU A 143 -18.68 -0.73 -4.31
C GLU A 143 -18.44 -1.50 -2.99
N GLN A 144 -17.18 -1.82 -2.66
CA GLN A 144 -16.81 -2.45 -1.39
C GLN A 144 -17.28 -1.59 -0.21
N GLN A 145 -17.07 -0.27 -0.29
CA GLN A 145 -17.48 0.64 0.76
C GLN A 145 -19.00 0.65 0.97
N ARG A 146 -19.79 0.63 -0.12
CA ARG A 146 -21.27 0.50 -0.03
C ARG A 146 -21.69 -0.81 0.63
N ILE A 147 -21.01 -1.91 0.33
CA ILE A 147 -21.27 -3.21 0.97
C ILE A 147 -20.90 -3.21 2.45
N LEU A 148 -19.79 -2.57 2.84
CA LEU A 148 -19.41 -2.43 4.26
C LEU A 148 -20.40 -1.57 5.04
N ILE A 149 -20.91 -0.50 4.42
CA ILE A 149 -21.99 0.31 5.00
C ILE A 149 -23.26 -0.53 5.08
N ALA A 150 -23.65 -1.27 4.04
CA ALA A 150 -24.81 -2.16 4.09
C ALA A 150 -24.70 -3.19 5.22
N ARG A 151 -23.52 -3.80 5.41
CA ARG A 151 -23.25 -4.69 6.55
C ARG A 151 -23.47 -3.98 7.88
N ALA A 152 -23.02 -2.73 8.02
CA ALA A 152 -23.28 -1.93 9.21
C ALA A 152 -24.78 -1.64 9.39
N LEU A 153 -25.52 -1.32 8.32
CA LEU A 153 -26.98 -1.11 8.37
C LEU A 153 -27.73 -2.38 8.77
N ALA A 154 -27.29 -3.55 8.31
CA ALA A 154 -27.90 -4.83 8.62
C ALA A 154 -27.86 -5.16 10.12
N THR A 155 -26.95 -4.57 10.89
CA THR A 155 -26.96 -4.69 12.36
C THR A 155 -28.22 -4.10 13.02
N GLY A 156 -28.90 -3.18 12.34
CA GLY A 156 -30.01 -2.40 12.90
C GLY A 156 -29.57 -1.29 13.86
N ALA A 157 -28.27 -0.97 13.95
CA ALA A 157 -27.77 0.07 14.83
C ALA A 157 -28.27 1.47 14.45
N GLY A 158 -28.70 2.22 15.47
CA GLY A 158 -29.11 3.62 15.33
C GLY A 158 -27.94 4.60 15.21
N VAL A 159 -26.73 4.16 15.60
CA VAL A 159 -25.49 4.93 15.46
C VAL A 159 -24.54 4.23 14.49
N ILE A 160 -23.95 4.97 13.55
CA ILE A 160 -22.94 4.46 12.61
C ILE A 160 -21.64 5.24 12.79
N ALA A 161 -20.59 4.54 13.20
CA ALA A 161 -19.23 5.05 13.31
C ALA A 161 -18.41 4.67 12.07
N LEU A 162 -17.89 5.65 11.32
CA LEU A 162 -17.11 5.42 10.10
C LEU A 162 -15.70 5.97 10.24
N ASP A 163 -14.71 5.12 10.05
CA ASP A 163 -13.29 5.49 10.06
C ASP A 163 -12.85 5.79 8.62
N GLU A 164 -12.76 7.08 8.25
CA GLU A 164 -12.32 7.54 6.93
C GLU A 164 -13.03 6.89 5.72
N PRO A 165 -14.36 6.97 5.65
CA PRO A 165 -15.13 6.19 4.67
C PRO A 165 -14.91 6.62 3.22
N GLY A 166 -14.36 7.81 2.98
CA GLY A 166 -14.03 8.33 1.64
C GLY A 166 -12.59 8.05 1.19
N ALA A 167 -11.76 7.43 2.02
CA ALA A 167 -10.35 7.21 1.69
C ALA A 167 -10.21 6.28 0.48
N ASN A 168 -9.38 6.66 -0.50
CA ASN A 168 -9.12 5.91 -1.74
C ASN A 168 -10.34 5.80 -2.69
N LEU A 169 -11.35 6.66 -2.52
CA LEU A 169 -12.45 6.80 -3.48
C LEU A 169 -12.17 7.96 -4.45
N ASP A 170 -12.59 7.82 -5.70
CA ASP A 170 -12.62 8.96 -6.62
C ASP A 170 -13.73 9.96 -6.25
N LEU A 171 -13.70 11.14 -6.86
CA LEU A 171 -14.63 12.23 -6.54
C LEU A 171 -16.11 11.85 -6.73
N GLY A 172 -16.43 11.02 -7.72
CA GLY A 172 -17.80 10.57 -7.97
C GLY A 172 -18.30 9.66 -6.85
N HIS A 173 -17.47 8.70 -6.44
CA HIS A 173 -17.78 7.79 -5.34
C HIS A 173 -17.82 8.50 -3.98
N ILE A 174 -16.95 9.48 -3.73
CA ILE A 174 -17.02 10.34 -2.53
C ILE A 174 -18.38 11.06 -2.51
N ARG A 175 -18.82 11.65 -3.62
CA ARG A 175 -20.09 12.37 -3.65
C ARG A 175 -21.29 11.45 -3.43
N ALA A 176 -21.27 10.26 -4.02
CA ALA A 176 -22.31 9.25 -3.79
C ALA A 176 -22.36 8.79 -2.33
N LEU A 177 -21.19 8.61 -1.69
CA LEU A 177 -21.08 8.29 -0.27
C LEU A 177 -21.66 9.40 0.61
N GLU A 178 -21.35 10.67 0.33
CA GLU A 178 -21.92 11.80 1.08
C GLU A 178 -23.44 11.83 1.01
N LEU A 179 -24.01 11.63 -0.18
CA LEU A 179 -25.46 11.56 -0.38
C LEU A 179 -26.07 10.37 0.34
N LEU A 180 -25.38 9.23 0.41
CA LEU A 180 -25.80 8.09 1.21
C LEU A 180 -25.80 8.42 2.70
N LEU A 181 -24.69 8.95 3.23
CA LEU A 181 -24.58 9.30 4.66
C LEU A 181 -25.61 10.36 5.06
N ARG A 182 -25.86 11.35 4.20
CA ARG A 182 -26.91 12.35 4.42
C ARG A 182 -28.30 11.71 4.50
N ARG A 183 -28.65 10.84 3.55
CA ARG A 183 -29.94 10.11 3.57
C ARG A 183 -30.09 9.27 4.84
N LEU A 184 -29.04 8.56 5.24
CA LEU A 184 -29.04 7.75 6.47
C LEU A 184 -29.23 8.61 7.73
N ALA A 185 -28.65 9.81 7.75
CA ALA A 185 -28.90 10.79 8.80
C ALA A 185 -30.35 11.29 8.74
N ASP A 186 -30.85 11.69 7.57
CA ASP A 186 -32.24 12.15 7.41
C ASP A 186 -33.28 11.09 7.83
N ASP A 187 -32.94 9.80 7.71
CA ASP A 187 -33.71 8.66 8.22
C ASP A 187 -33.64 8.49 9.77
N GLY A 188 -33.01 9.43 10.48
CA GLY A 188 -32.96 9.51 11.93
C GLY A 188 -31.77 8.81 12.61
N ARG A 189 -30.75 8.40 11.85
CA ARG A 189 -29.52 7.78 12.41
C ARG A 189 -28.52 8.84 12.85
N ALA A 190 -27.75 8.56 13.89
CA ALA A 190 -26.58 9.36 14.24
C ALA A 190 -25.35 8.84 13.48
N ILE A 191 -24.69 9.73 12.73
CA ILE A 191 -23.48 9.39 11.97
C ILE A 191 -22.27 10.07 12.62
N LEU A 192 -21.28 9.28 13.03
CA LEU A 192 -19.98 9.77 13.49
C LEU A 192 -18.91 9.35 12.49
N ALA A 193 -18.40 10.29 11.69
CA ALA A 193 -17.46 9.98 10.61
C ALA A 193 -16.12 10.69 10.85
N VAL A 194 -15.02 9.96 10.71
CA VAL A 194 -13.68 10.56 10.62
C VAL A 194 -13.49 11.07 9.21
N VAL A 195 -13.26 12.37 9.06
CA VAL A 195 -13.12 13.05 7.76
C VAL A 195 -11.85 13.91 7.78
N HIS A 196 -11.06 13.85 6.71
CA HIS A 196 -9.79 14.59 6.60
C HIS A 196 -9.87 15.84 5.73
N ASP A 197 -10.76 15.84 4.73
CA ASP A 197 -10.89 16.93 3.77
C ASP A 197 -11.85 18.01 4.30
N PRO A 198 -11.36 19.26 4.54
CA PRO A 198 -12.21 20.37 4.98
C PRO A 198 -13.39 20.64 4.05
N ALA A 199 -13.24 20.47 2.73
CA ALA A 199 -14.31 20.67 1.79
C ALA A 199 -15.41 19.60 1.91
N GLN A 200 -15.06 18.37 2.31
CA GLN A 200 -16.05 17.33 2.62
C GLN A 200 -16.77 17.63 3.93
N VAL A 201 -16.02 18.05 4.97
CA VAL A 201 -16.58 18.43 6.26
C VAL A 201 -17.64 19.53 6.09
N LEU A 202 -17.34 20.58 5.33
CA LEU A 202 -18.26 21.69 5.06
C LEU A 202 -19.51 21.28 4.25
N ARG A 203 -19.40 20.28 3.37
CA ARG A 203 -20.53 19.81 2.56
C ARG A 203 -21.43 18.80 3.26
N LEU A 204 -20.86 17.95 4.11
CA LEU A 204 -21.52 16.77 4.64
C LEU A 204 -21.97 16.94 6.09
N ALA A 205 -21.15 17.56 6.92
CA ALA A 205 -21.33 17.51 8.37
C ALA A 205 -22.30 18.59 8.86
N ASP A 206 -23.14 18.24 9.82
CA ASP A 206 -23.95 19.19 10.59
C ASP A 206 -23.15 19.73 11.79
N HIS A 207 -22.27 18.88 12.34
CA HIS A 207 -21.40 19.19 13.47
C HIS A 207 -19.98 18.71 13.20
N ALA A 208 -18.99 19.39 13.79
CA ALA A 208 -17.60 18.94 13.76
C ALA A 208 -16.99 18.97 15.16
N ALA A 209 -16.01 18.09 15.39
CA ALA A 209 -15.14 18.11 16.54
C ALA A 209 -13.68 17.96 16.09
N LEU A 210 -12.83 18.92 16.47
CA LEU A 210 -11.40 18.90 16.22
C LEU A 210 -10.69 18.18 17.37
N LEU A 211 -10.05 17.05 17.04
CA LEU A 211 -9.25 16.26 17.96
C LEU A 211 -7.75 16.52 17.69
N CYS A 212 -7.02 16.94 18.72
CA CYS A 212 -5.57 17.16 18.67
C CYS A 212 -4.92 16.52 19.88
N ALA A 213 -3.84 15.75 19.66
CA ALA A 213 -3.08 15.10 20.74
C ALA A 213 -3.96 14.40 21.80
N GLY A 214 -5.04 13.74 21.37
CA GLY A 214 -5.96 13.03 22.25
C GLY A 214 -6.98 13.90 23.00
N ARG A 215 -7.15 15.18 22.67
CA ARG A 215 -8.11 16.11 23.29
C ARG A 215 -8.98 16.79 22.25
N VAL A 216 -10.21 17.15 22.62
CA VAL A 216 -11.12 17.94 21.76
C VAL A 216 -10.82 19.41 21.98
N GLU A 217 -10.24 20.07 20.99
CA GLU A 217 -9.82 21.48 21.07
C GLU A 217 -10.92 22.44 20.58
N ALA A 218 -11.80 21.96 19.69
CA ALA A 218 -12.96 22.73 19.22
C ALA A 218 -14.10 21.78 18.86
N ARG A 219 -15.35 22.23 19.05
CA ARG A 219 -16.56 21.51 18.65
C ARG A 219 -17.69 22.48 18.35
N GLY A 220 -18.55 22.14 17.39
CA GLY A 220 -19.70 22.97 17.00
C GLY A 220 -19.96 22.93 15.50
N ALA A 221 -20.39 24.06 14.93
CA ALA A 221 -20.64 24.18 13.50
C ALA A 221 -19.34 23.93 12.69
N PRO A 222 -19.40 23.19 11.57
CA PRO A 222 -18.23 22.80 10.79
C PRO A 222 -17.30 23.95 10.42
N LEU A 223 -17.87 25.04 9.89
CA LEU A 223 -17.11 26.23 9.51
C LEU A 223 -16.42 26.85 10.72
N ALA A 224 -17.14 27.04 11.83
CA ALA A 224 -16.58 27.64 13.04
C ALA A 224 -15.43 26.80 13.64
N VAL A 225 -15.54 25.47 13.57
CA VAL A 225 -14.48 24.56 14.03
C VAL A 225 -13.27 24.63 13.10
N LEU A 226 -13.48 24.57 11.78
CA LEU A 226 -12.40 24.62 10.80
C LEU A 226 -11.68 25.96 10.79
N THR A 227 -12.37 27.08 10.99
CA THR A 227 -11.74 28.41 11.02
C THR A 227 -11.23 28.80 12.42
N SER A 228 -11.27 27.90 13.40
CA SER A 228 -10.76 28.18 14.74
C SER A 228 -9.24 28.31 14.76
N ALA A 229 -8.71 29.09 15.71
CA ALA A 229 -7.26 29.19 15.90
C ALA A 229 -6.62 27.83 16.20
N ALA A 230 -7.34 26.95 16.92
CA ALA A 230 -6.91 25.59 17.19
C ALA A 230 -6.77 24.76 15.91
N ALA A 231 -7.70 24.88 14.96
CA ALA A 231 -7.60 24.19 13.67
C ALA A 231 -6.37 24.67 12.88
N SER A 232 -6.16 25.98 12.79
CA SER A 232 -4.97 26.53 12.12
C SER A 232 -3.67 26.03 12.75
N ALA A 233 -3.59 26.00 14.09
CA ALA A 233 -2.43 25.48 14.79
C ALA A 233 -2.23 23.97 14.56
N ALA A 234 -3.33 23.20 14.57
CA ALA A 234 -3.29 21.74 14.42
C ALA A 234 -2.86 21.28 13.02
N PHE A 235 -3.27 22.01 11.97
CA PHE A 235 -2.92 21.69 10.58
C PHE A 235 -1.68 22.44 10.08
N GLY A 236 -1.17 23.42 10.83
CA GLY A 236 0.01 24.19 10.46
C GLY A 236 -0.20 25.15 9.29
N ILE A 237 -1.45 25.51 8.99
CA ILE A 237 -1.85 26.41 7.91
C ILE A 237 -2.95 27.37 8.39
N ASP A 238 -3.16 28.48 7.68
CA ASP A 238 -4.28 29.38 7.95
C ASP A 238 -5.59 28.76 7.42
N MET A 239 -6.29 28.06 8.31
CA MET A 239 -7.53 27.38 7.96
C MET A 239 -8.69 28.34 7.67
N ALA A 240 -8.67 29.56 8.23
CA ALA A 240 -9.67 30.57 7.90
C ALA A 240 -9.54 31.00 6.43
N ARG A 241 -8.30 31.24 5.99
CA ARG A 241 -8.01 31.51 4.59
C ARG A 241 -8.35 30.31 3.70
N GLU A 242 -7.98 29.09 4.08
CA GLU A 242 -8.28 27.89 3.28
C GLU A 242 -9.80 27.69 3.09
N CYS A 243 -10.59 27.84 4.17
CA CYS A 243 -12.05 27.74 4.09
C CYS A 243 -12.66 28.83 3.20
N SER A 244 -12.11 30.06 3.24
CA SER A 244 -12.58 31.14 2.37
C SER A 244 -12.38 30.84 0.88
N LEU A 245 -11.26 30.21 0.52
CA LEU A 245 -10.97 29.78 -0.85
C LEU A 245 -11.91 28.65 -1.30
N ILE A 246 -12.16 27.68 -0.41
CA ILE A 246 -13.11 26.60 -0.68
C ILE A 246 -14.51 27.17 -0.97
N ASP A 247 -14.97 28.10 -0.14
CA ASP A 247 -16.28 28.74 -0.31
C ASP A 247 -16.35 29.60 -1.59
N GLU A 248 -15.30 30.35 -1.92
CA GLU A 248 -15.23 31.13 -3.17
C GLU A 248 -15.32 30.24 -4.41
N VAL A 249 -14.57 29.14 -4.44
CA VAL A 249 -14.59 28.17 -5.55
C VAL A 249 -15.97 27.53 -5.67
N GLN A 250 -16.61 27.18 -4.54
CA GLN A 250 -17.96 26.60 -4.53
C GLN A 250 -19.00 27.60 -5.06
N ARG A 251 -18.96 28.86 -4.62
CA ARG A 251 -19.87 29.91 -5.11
C ARG A 251 -19.71 30.18 -6.60
N ARG A 252 -18.48 30.22 -7.11
CA ARG A 252 -18.21 30.39 -8.56
C ARG A 252 -18.74 29.22 -9.38
N ARG A 253 -18.60 27.98 -8.89
CA ARG A 253 -19.16 26.79 -9.55
C ARG A 253 -20.69 26.84 -9.61
N LEU A 254 -21.35 27.20 -8.51
CA LEU A 254 -22.82 27.35 -8.47
C LEU A 254 -23.31 28.44 -9.45
N ALA A 255 -22.63 29.58 -9.51
CA ALA A 255 -22.95 30.63 -10.48
C ALA A 255 -22.71 30.20 -11.95
N ALA A 256 -21.67 29.42 -12.21
CA ALA A 256 -21.37 28.87 -13.53
C ALA A 256 -22.40 27.80 -13.97
N ASP A 257 -22.89 26.98 -13.04
CA ASP A 257 -23.92 25.98 -13.34
C ASP A 257 -25.28 26.64 -13.59
N GLN A 258 -25.64 27.66 -12.81
CA GLN A 258 -26.87 28.44 -13.03
C GLN A 258 -26.87 29.19 -14.37
N SER A 259 -25.71 29.66 -14.84
CA SER A 259 -25.59 30.30 -16.17
C SER A 259 -25.63 29.31 -17.35
N ARG A 260 -25.42 28.01 -17.12
CA ARG A 260 -25.58 26.95 -18.15
C ARG A 260 -27.02 26.46 -18.32
N VAL A 261 -27.90 26.72 -17.36
CA VAL A 261 -29.33 26.31 -17.38
C VAL A 261 -30.24 27.39 -18.00
N ALA A 262 -29.70 28.53 -18.42
CA ALA A 262 -30.47 29.50 -19.21
C ALA A 262 -30.87 28.90 -20.57
N PRO A 263 -32.16 28.91 -20.97
CA PRO A 263 -32.61 28.32 -22.22
C PRO A 263 -31.97 29.09 -23.38
N ARG A 264 -31.12 28.40 -24.16
CA ARG A 264 -30.59 28.94 -25.41
C ARG A 264 -31.78 29.15 -26.36
N PRO A 265 -31.97 30.35 -26.95
CA PRO A 265 -32.98 30.52 -27.99
C PRO A 265 -32.65 29.59 -29.16
N ALA A 266 -33.66 28.84 -29.62
CA ALA A 266 -33.52 27.86 -30.68
C ALA A 266 -33.06 28.54 -31.98
N THR A 267 -31.81 28.31 -32.37
CA THR A 267 -31.33 28.63 -33.71
C THR A 267 -31.70 27.48 -34.66
N PRO A 268 -32.29 27.75 -35.84
CA PRO A 268 -32.61 26.69 -36.81
C PRO A 268 -31.32 26.06 -37.35
N ASN A 269 -31.32 24.74 -37.42
CA ASN A 269 -30.23 23.91 -37.90
C ASN A 269 -30.02 24.12 -39.43
N PRO A 270 -28.82 24.47 -39.94
CA PRO A 270 -28.54 24.35 -41.36
C PRO A 270 -27.99 22.94 -41.65
N ALA A 271 -28.47 22.40 -42.76
CA ALA A 271 -28.29 21.03 -43.21
C ALA A 271 -26.82 20.60 -43.37
N VAL A 272 -26.60 19.33 -43.03
CA VAL A 272 -25.39 18.57 -43.35
C VAL A 272 -25.29 18.42 -44.87
N HIS A 273 -24.19 18.90 -45.47
CA HIS A 273 -23.76 18.52 -46.80
C HIS A 273 -22.39 17.82 -46.72
N VAL A 274 -22.37 16.56 -47.16
CA VAL A 274 -21.18 15.76 -47.43
C VAL A 274 -21.00 15.70 -48.95
N ALA A 275 -19.79 15.97 -49.46
CA ALA A 275 -19.15 15.38 -50.67
C ALA A 275 -17.73 15.98 -50.87
N PRO A 276 -16.87 15.47 -51.78
CA PRO A 276 -16.04 14.27 -51.62
C PRO A 276 -14.54 14.53 -51.91
N ALA A 277 -13.72 13.48 -51.80
CA ALA A 277 -12.27 13.48 -52.05
C ALA A 277 -11.89 13.58 -53.55
N ALA A 278 -10.78 14.23 -53.87
CA ALA A 278 -9.99 14.00 -55.08
C ALA A 278 -8.53 14.43 -54.88
N ALA A 279 -7.62 13.60 -55.39
CA ALA A 279 -6.16 13.72 -55.36
C ALA A 279 -5.62 14.56 -56.53
N SER A 280 -4.44 15.17 -56.37
CA SER A 280 -3.31 15.11 -57.33
C SER A 280 -2.22 16.17 -57.05
N GLY A 281 -0.95 15.75 -57.15
CA GLY A 281 0.07 16.50 -57.90
C GLY A 281 0.96 17.52 -57.17
N SER A 282 2.18 17.11 -56.83
CA SER A 282 3.41 17.95 -56.73
C SER A 282 3.93 18.30 -58.15
N PRO A 283 5.13 18.92 -58.42
CA PRO A 283 6.24 19.31 -57.55
C PRO A 283 6.97 20.65 -57.90
N ARG A 284 7.97 21.02 -57.08
CA ARG A 284 9.29 21.67 -57.35
C ARG A 284 9.70 22.54 -56.15
N SER A 285 10.94 22.77 -55.74
CA SER A 285 12.30 22.25 -55.93
C SER A 285 13.23 23.25 -55.22
N LEU A 286 14.22 22.80 -54.44
CA LEU A 286 15.55 23.42 -54.16
C LEU A 286 16.18 22.62 -53.00
N MET A 287 17.08 21.64 -53.21
CA MET A 287 18.55 21.74 -53.44
C MET A 287 19.23 22.71 -52.47
N ILE A 288 20.28 22.36 -51.70
CA ILE A 288 21.65 21.94 -52.09
C ILE A 288 22.29 21.20 -50.87
N ALA A 289 22.72 19.92 -51.01
CA ALA A 289 24.11 19.39 -51.19
C ALA A 289 25.00 19.42 -49.92
N ASN A 290 25.45 18.28 -49.35
CA ASN A 290 26.49 17.31 -49.76
C ASN A 290 27.72 17.44 -48.86
N ALA A 291 28.15 16.35 -48.21
CA ALA A 291 29.47 15.73 -48.46
C ALA A 291 29.70 14.49 -47.57
N PHE A 292 29.95 13.38 -48.25
CA PHE A 292 30.53 12.12 -47.77
C PHE A 292 32.01 12.30 -47.40
N GLY A 293 32.53 11.43 -46.53
CA GLY A 293 33.98 11.24 -46.36
C GLY A 293 34.33 10.20 -45.30
N ALA A 294 34.71 9.01 -45.76
CA ALA A 294 35.18 7.87 -44.97
C ALA A 294 36.62 8.04 -44.45
N GLY A 295 37.01 7.25 -43.45
CA GLY A 295 38.42 7.13 -43.04
C GLY A 295 38.68 6.14 -41.89
N LEU A 296 39.18 4.96 -42.25
CA LEU A 296 39.73 3.88 -41.41
C LEU A 296 41.09 4.28 -40.81
N ALA A 297 41.45 3.84 -39.59
CA ALA A 297 42.84 3.46 -39.20
C ALA A 297 42.91 2.83 -37.78
N LEU A 298 43.93 1.99 -37.59
CA LEU A 298 44.11 0.91 -36.62
C LEU A 298 45.51 1.04 -35.95
N VAL A 299 45.72 0.36 -34.79
CA VAL A 299 47.00 -0.18 -34.22
C VAL A 299 47.87 0.65 -33.24
N ALA A 300 47.80 0.22 -31.96
CA ALA A 300 48.83 -0.26 -30.98
C ALA A 300 49.92 0.61 -30.29
N ALA A 301 50.31 0.05 -29.12
CA ALA A 301 51.62 0.07 -28.42
C ALA A 301 51.79 1.17 -27.34
N ILE A 302 52.32 1.03 -26.10
CA ILE A 302 53.19 0.05 -25.38
C ILE A 302 53.19 0.36 -23.85
N GLY A 303 53.46 -0.66 -23.01
CA GLY A 303 54.31 -0.58 -21.79
C GLY A 303 53.59 -0.65 -20.42
N PHE A 304 54.06 -1.35 -19.39
CA PHE A 304 55.20 -2.25 -19.14
C PHE A 304 54.89 -3.00 -17.81
N ALA A 305 55.43 -4.21 -17.64
CA ALA A 305 55.18 -5.12 -16.52
C ALA A 305 56.01 -4.77 -15.26
N LEU A 306 55.57 -5.23 -14.08
CA LEU A 306 56.40 -5.96 -13.11
C LEU A 306 55.55 -6.54 -11.96
N ALA A 307 55.87 -7.76 -11.56
CA ALA A 307 55.22 -8.56 -10.54
C ALA A 307 56.13 -8.73 -9.31
N VAL A 308 55.59 -8.63 -8.08
CA VAL A 308 56.08 -9.30 -6.85
C VAL A 308 54.90 -9.42 -5.85
N ARG A 309 54.82 -10.49 -5.06
CA ARG A 309 53.80 -10.82 -4.03
C ARG A 309 54.51 -11.10 -2.67
N PRO A 310 53.79 -11.36 -1.54
CA PRO A 310 53.33 -10.51 -0.41
C PRO A 310 54.24 -10.69 0.88
N PRO A 311 53.88 -10.45 2.18
CA PRO A 311 52.60 -10.09 2.85
C PRO A 311 52.65 -9.02 4.00
N SER A 312 51.46 -8.58 4.44
CA SER A 312 51.00 -8.39 5.86
C SER A 312 50.12 -7.16 6.11
N ASN A 313 49.05 -7.43 6.88
CA ASN A 313 48.23 -6.59 7.77
C ASN A 313 47.31 -5.47 7.21
N SER A 314 46.02 -5.65 7.49
CA SER A 314 44.85 -4.78 7.28
C SER A 314 44.96 -3.41 7.98
N PRO A 315 44.18 -2.39 7.57
CA PRO A 315 42.77 -2.29 7.95
C PRO A 315 41.82 -1.97 6.77
N GLY A 316 40.52 -2.21 6.98
CA GLY A 316 39.48 -2.40 5.96
C GLY A 316 39.20 -1.23 4.99
N PRO A 317 38.44 -1.49 3.90
CA PRO A 317 38.16 -0.48 2.90
C PRO A 317 37.06 0.48 3.40
N SER A 318 37.40 1.77 3.37
CA SER A 318 36.43 2.87 3.36
C SER A 318 35.68 2.88 2.02
N PRO A 319 34.41 3.30 1.96
CA PRO A 319 33.60 3.22 0.75
C PRO A 319 33.83 4.47 -0.11
N THR A 320 34.90 4.47 -0.91
CA THR A 320 35.03 5.40 -2.04
C THR A 320 35.10 4.59 -3.32
N GLY A 321 33.93 4.38 -3.92
CA GLY A 321 33.78 3.58 -5.14
C GLY A 321 32.51 3.95 -5.91
N SER A 322 32.17 5.24 -6.02
CA SER A 322 31.04 5.66 -6.86
C SER A 322 31.33 5.45 -8.36
N ALA A 323 32.61 5.45 -8.78
CA ALA A 323 32.97 5.35 -10.20
C ALA A 323 33.06 3.90 -10.74
N SER A 324 33.22 2.86 -9.90
CA SER A 324 33.30 1.47 -10.38
C SER A 324 31.92 0.79 -10.50
N PHE A 325 30.88 1.33 -9.84
CA PHE A 325 29.51 0.81 -9.89
C PHE A 325 28.79 1.10 -11.22
N ASP A 326 29.20 2.16 -11.95
CA ASP A 326 28.51 2.65 -13.16
C ASP A 326 28.85 1.88 -14.45
N ARG A 327 30.04 1.28 -14.58
CA ARG A 327 30.44 0.55 -15.82
C ARG A 327 30.24 -0.96 -15.77
N ALA A 328 30.14 -1.57 -14.59
CA ALA A 328 30.06 -3.03 -14.44
C ALA A 328 28.65 -3.61 -14.71
N ASN A 329 27.63 -2.77 -14.92
CA ASN A 329 26.22 -3.17 -14.97
C ASN A 329 25.47 -2.66 -16.22
N ALA A 330 26.14 -2.64 -17.38
CA ALA A 330 25.43 -2.46 -18.65
C ALA A 330 24.49 -3.66 -18.88
N VAL A 331 23.20 -3.49 -18.60
CA VAL A 331 22.17 -4.52 -18.82
C VAL A 331 21.80 -4.68 -20.29
N LEU A 332 22.11 -3.66 -21.11
CA LEU A 332 21.90 -3.65 -22.55
C LEU A 332 23.04 -4.36 -23.28
N GLN A 333 22.67 -5.27 -24.17
CA GLN A 333 23.56 -5.92 -25.12
C GLN A 333 23.03 -5.68 -26.53
N TYR A 334 23.92 -5.54 -27.49
CA TYR A 334 23.55 -5.35 -28.89
C TYR A 334 23.91 -6.61 -29.68
N LEU A 335 22.92 -7.17 -30.36
CA LEU A 335 23.12 -8.27 -31.30
C LEU A 335 23.89 -7.76 -32.53
N PRO A 336 24.52 -8.65 -33.33
CA PRO A 336 25.25 -8.27 -34.55
C PRO A 336 24.41 -7.50 -35.57
N ASP A 337 23.09 -7.66 -35.54
CA ASP A 337 22.12 -6.95 -36.39
C ASP A 337 21.70 -5.58 -35.83
N GLY A 338 22.31 -5.15 -34.72
CA GLY A 338 22.05 -3.85 -34.07
C GLY A 338 20.87 -3.84 -33.11
N ARG A 339 20.10 -4.93 -32.97
CA ARG A 339 18.98 -4.99 -32.00
C ARG A 339 19.50 -5.05 -30.58
N ALA A 340 18.90 -4.24 -29.70
CA ALA A 340 19.19 -4.25 -28.27
C ALA A 340 18.41 -5.37 -27.55
N VAL A 341 19.09 -6.07 -26.65
CA VAL A 341 18.54 -7.13 -25.80
C VAL A 341 19.01 -6.97 -24.36
N VAL A 342 18.27 -7.56 -23.43
CA VAL A 342 18.64 -7.69 -22.02
C VAL A 342 18.69 -9.18 -21.67
N LYS A 343 19.73 -9.61 -20.96
CA LYS A 343 19.78 -10.99 -20.45
C LYS A 343 18.97 -11.13 -19.16
N GLY A 344 18.03 -12.07 -19.15
CA GLY A 344 17.27 -12.48 -17.96
C GLY A 344 18.13 -13.21 -16.92
N GLY A 345 17.51 -13.59 -15.80
CA GLY A 345 18.09 -14.41 -14.74
C GLY A 345 18.43 -15.83 -15.22
N ASP A 346 17.68 -16.34 -16.18
CA ASP A 346 17.93 -17.61 -16.89
C ASP A 346 18.93 -17.48 -18.05
N ALA A 347 19.63 -16.34 -18.15
CA ALA A 347 20.61 -15.98 -19.18
C ALA A 347 20.06 -15.85 -20.62
N GLU A 348 18.75 -15.97 -20.81
CA GLU A 348 18.09 -15.81 -22.11
C GLU A 348 18.00 -14.34 -22.53
N ALA A 349 18.13 -14.10 -23.84
CA ALA A 349 18.09 -12.76 -24.40
C ALA A 349 16.66 -12.29 -24.65
N VAL A 350 16.28 -11.17 -24.04
CA VAL A 350 14.96 -10.55 -24.16
C VAL A 350 15.06 -9.27 -25.00
N PRO A 351 14.32 -9.15 -26.12
CA PRO A 351 14.36 -7.95 -26.95
C PRO A 351 13.94 -6.69 -26.20
N VAL A 352 14.66 -5.59 -26.42
CA VAL A 352 14.25 -4.26 -25.94
C VAL A 352 13.29 -3.68 -26.96
N ARG A 353 12.03 -3.47 -26.54
CA ARG A 353 10.99 -2.83 -27.36
C ARG A 353 9.85 -2.35 -26.49
N THR A 354 8.91 -1.64 -27.11
CA THR A 354 7.66 -1.29 -26.44
C THR A 354 6.71 -2.49 -26.45
N TYR A 355 6.46 -3.04 -25.26
CA TYR A 355 5.47 -4.09 -25.02
C TYR A 355 4.12 -3.48 -24.64
N GLN A 356 3.03 -4.00 -25.21
CA GLN A 356 1.67 -3.46 -25.03
C GLN A 356 0.83 -4.27 -24.05
N ARG A 357 1.21 -5.52 -23.78
CA ARG A 357 0.44 -6.48 -22.97
C ARG A 357 1.38 -7.22 -22.02
N ILE A 358 1.61 -6.60 -20.86
CA ILE A 358 2.57 -7.06 -19.87
C ILE A 358 1.82 -7.85 -18.78
N ALA A 359 2.18 -9.11 -18.59
CA ALA A 359 1.76 -9.91 -17.45
C ALA A 359 2.92 -10.04 -16.48
N SER A 360 2.74 -9.58 -15.24
CA SER A 360 3.72 -9.74 -14.18
C SER A 360 3.29 -10.85 -13.23
N LEU A 361 4.22 -11.73 -12.91
CA LEU A 361 4.12 -12.79 -11.89
C LEU A 361 5.08 -12.52 -10.73
N SER A 362 5.72 -11.35 -10.71
CA SER A 362 6.77 -10.96 -9.77
C SER A 362 6.30 -9.84 -8.86
N ILE A 363 6.44 -10.02 -7.53
CA ILE A 363 6.17 -8.98 -6.54
C ILE A 363 7.07 -7.76 -6.78
N ILE A 364 8.33 -8.01 -7.16
CA ILE A 364 9.30 -6.96 -7.46
C ILE A 364 8.82 -6.17 -8.68
N ALA A 365 8.53 -6.85 -9.80
CA ALA A 365 8.07 -6.17 -10.99
C ALA A 365 6.75 -5.42 -10.78
N ASP A 366 5.82 -5.98 -10.01
CA ASP A 366 4.55 -5.35 -9.63
C ASP A 366 4.75 -3.99 -8.95
N SER A 367 5.77 -3.86 -8.11
CA SER A 367 6.09 -2.58 -7.43
C SER A 367 6.77 -1.56 -8.34
N LEU A 368 7.43 -2.00 -9.42
CA LEU A 368 8.26 -1.14 -10.27
C LEU A 368 7.57 -0.71 -11.55
N LEU A 369 6.79 -1.62 -12.14
CA LEU A 369 6.19 -1.41 -13.44
C LEU A 369 5.28 -0.17 -13.51
N PRO A 370 4.47 0.19 -12.49
CA PRO A 370 3.65 1.39 -12.54
C PRO A 370 4.43 2.70 -12.75
N ASP A 371 5.72 2.71 -12.38
CA ASP A 371 6.61 3.87 -12.57
C ASP A 371 7.42 3.79 -13.89
N LEU A 372 7.35 2.66 -14.59
CA LEU A 372 8.12 2.38 -15.79
C LEU A 372 7.28 2.34 -17.06
N VAL A 373 6.01 1.92 -16.98
CA VAL A 373 5.11 1.75 -18.12
C VAL A 373 3.71 2.30 -17.82
N ALA A 374 2.98 2.67 -18.87
CA ALA A 374 1.62 3.16 -18.74
C ALA A 374 0.65 2.08 -18.19
N PRO A 375 -0.29 2.43 -17.28
CA PRO A 375 -1.19 1.47 -16.62
C PRO A 375 -2.04 0.59 -17.55
N GLU A 376 -2.32 1.07 -18.76
CA GLU A 376 -3.15 0.39 -19.75
C GLU A 376 -2.45 -0.86 -20.31
N ARG A 377 -1.11 -0.91 -20.22
CA ARG A 377 -0.29 -2.01 -20.74
C ARG A 377 -0.28 -3.24 -19.84
N PHE A 378 -0.80 -3.16 -18.62
CA PHE A 378 -0.90 -4.31 -17.71
C PHE A 378 -2.03 -5.25 -18.09
N GLN A 379 -1.76 -6.55 -18.13
CA GLN A 379 -2.78 -7.58 -18.32
C GLN A 379 -2.97 -8.45 -17.08
N ALA A 380 -1.90 -8.67 -16.30
CA ALA A 380 -1.95 -9.44 -15.07
C ALA A 380 -0.86 -8.99 -14.11
N ALA A 381 -1.08 -9.28 -12.83
CA ALA A 381 -0.15 -9.00 -11.73
C ALA A 381 0.05 -10.25 -10.89
N SER A 382 1.09 -10.26 -10.06
CA SER A 382 1.36 -11.35 -9.14
C SER A 382 0.27 -11.43 -8.08
N ARG A 383 -0.19 -12.65 -7.76
CA ARG A 383 -1.09 -12.88 -6.61
C ARG A 383 -0.45 -12.60 -5.26
N TRP A 384 0.88 -12.59 -5.23
CA TRP A 384 1.66 -12.40 -4.01
C TRP A 384 1.95 -10.93 -3.73
N SER A 385 1.59 -10.04 -4.67
CA SER A 385 1.74 -8.60 -4.50
C SER A 385 0.72 -8.09 -3.49
N VAL A 386 1.23 -7.83 -2.28
CA VAL A 386 0.50 -7.32 -1.12
C VAL A 386 1.12 -6.00 -0.69
N GLY A 387 0.30 -5.01 -0.33
CA GLY A 387 0.78 -3.71 0.16
C GLY A 387 0.17 -2.52 -0.57
N PRO A 388 0.61 -1.29 -0.23
CA PRO A 388 0.06 -0.07 -0.79
C PRO A 388 0.17 -0.04 -2.31
N ASP A 389 1.28 -0.41 -2.95
CA ASP A 389 1.39 -0.27 -4.41
C ASP A 389 0.55 -1.25 -5.24
N ALA A 390 -0.05 -2.28 -4.61
CA ALA A 390 -0.94 -3.22 -5.30
C ALA A 390 -2.18 -2.55 -5.92
N PHE A 391 -2.62 -1.38 -5.40
CA PHE A 391 -3.73 -0.61 -5.98
C PHE A 391 -3.37 -0.05 -7.36
N ARG A 392 -2.09 0.25 -7.64
CA ARG A 392 -1.64 0.81 -8.92
C ARG A 392 -1.85 -0.16 -10.08
N LEU A 393 -1.94 -1.45 -9.76
CA LEU A 393 -2.19 -2.53 -10.70
C LEU A 393 -3.68 -2.83 -10.89
N GLY A 394 -4.59 -2.14 -10.18
CA GLY A 394 -6.03 -2.25 -10.36
C GLY A 394 -6.61 -3.67 -10.18
N GLN A 395 -7.72 -3.94 -10.87
CA GLN A 395 -8.41 -5.24 -10.88
C GLN A 395 -7.85 -6.24 -11.91
N ARG A 396 -6.56 -6.15 -12.24
CA ARG A 396 -5.94 -7.07 -13.21
C ARG A 396 -5.92 -8.50 -12.63
N PRO A 397 -6.14 -9.54 -13.46
CA PRO A 397 -5.99 -10.94 -13.10
C PRO A 397 -4.73 -11.21 -12.27
N ARG A 398 -4.88 -12.01 -11.21
CA ARG A 398 -3.82 -12.32 -10.24
C ARG A 398 -3.28 -13.72 -10.47
N LEU A 399 -2.08 -13.79 -11.03
CA LEU A 399 -1.44 -15.03 -11.46
C LEU A 399 -0.33 -15.43 -10.49
N GLY A 400 -0.12 -16.74 -10.33
CA GLY A 400 0.85 -17.32 -9.41
C GLY A 400 2.26 -17.36 -9.96
N GLY A 401 2.54 -18.40 -10.74
CA GLY A 401 3.84 -18.68 -11.34
C GLY A 401 3.69 -19.21 -12.77
N ALA A 402 4.82 -19.57 -13.37
CA ALA A 402 4.87 -20.06 -14.76
C ALA A 402 4.09 -21.36 -14.98
N ASP A 403 3.79 -22.10 -13.90
CA ASP A 403 2.96 -23.30 -13.87
C ASP A 403 1.50 -23.05 -14.29
N GLU A 404 1.01 -21.81 -14.18
CA GLU A 404 -0.34 -21.40 -14.60
C GLU A 404 -0.41 -21.04 -16.10
N LEU A 405 0.23 -21.85 -16.95
CA LEU A 405 0.46 -21.55 -18.36
C LEU A 405 -0.82 -21.15 -19.10
N GLU A 406 -1.91 -21.91 -18.96
CA GLU A 406 -3.17 -21.62 -19.66
C GLU A 406 -3.78 -20.28 -19.23
N ALA A 407 -3.70 -19.95 -17.93
CA ALA A 407 -4.20 -18.68 -17.41
C ALA A 407 -3.35 -17.50 -17.90
N ILE A 408 -2.03 -17.68 -18.03
CA ILE A 408 -1.12 -16.69 -18.62
C ILE A 408 -1.45 -16.48 -20.10
N LEU A 409 -1.58 -17.56 -20.88
CA LEU A 409 -1.90 -17.49 -22.31
C LEU A 409 -3.26 -16.84 -22.58
N ALA A 410 -4.25 -17.05 -21.70
CA ALA A 410 -5.56 -16.40 -21.78
C ALA A 410 -5.48 -14.87 -21.74
N GLN A 411 -4.47 -14.30 -21.08
CA GLN A 411 -4.23 -12.85 -21.03
C GLN A 411 -3.58 -12.30 -22.31
N ARG A 412 -3.14 -13.18 -23.21
CA ARG A 412 -2.44 -12.84 -24.47
C ARG A 412 -1.29 -11.84 -24.27
N PRO A 413 -0.38 -12.04 -23.31
CA PRO A 413 0.72 -11.12 -23.09
C PRO A 413 1.69 -11.12 -24.28
N ASP A 414 2.36 -9.99 -24.51
CA ASP A 414 3.55 -9.90 -25.36
C ASP A 414 4.85 -9.83 -24.54
N LEU A 415 4.75 -9.62 -23.23
CA LEU A 415 5.81 -9.77 -22.23
C LEU A 415 5.28 -10.42 -20.95
N VAL A 416 6.00 -11.42 -20.45
CA VAL A 416 5.82 -11.98 -19.11
C VAL A 416 7.05 -11.65 -18.26
N VAL A 417 6.83 -11.10 -17.06
CA VAL A 417 7.91 -10.83 -16.10
C VAL A 417 7.71 -11.70 -14.86
N LEU A 418 8.74 -12.41 -14.42
CA LEU A 418 8.64 -13.35 -13.30
C LEU A 418 9.96 -13.51 -12.54
N ASN A 419 9.92 -14.17 -11.40
CA ASN A 419 11.10 -14.72 -10.72
C ASN A 419 10.96 -16.25 -10.77
N SER A 420 11.75 -16.94 -11.58
CA SER A 420 11.59 -18.39 -11.71
C SER A 420 12.19 -19.12 -10.51
N ALA A 421 11.52 -20.20 -10.10
CA ALA A 421 12.07 -21.19 -9.18
C ALA A 421 12.68 -22.36 -9.98
N PRO A 422 13.63 -23.12 -9.40
CA PRO A 422 14.14 -24.34 -10.02
C PRO A 422 13.00 -25.27 -10.47
N GLY A 423 13.09 -25.79 -11.70
CA GLY A 423 12.09 -26.72 -12.27
C GLY A 423 11.04 -26.09 -13.18
N GLN A 424 11.04 -24.76 -13.37
CA GLN A 424 10.07 -24.08 -14.25
C GLN A 424 10.51 -23.97 -15.72
N GLN A 425 11.66 -24.51 -16.12
CA GLN A 425 12.25 -24.34 -17.46
C GLN A 425 11.31 -24.75 -18.60
N ALA A 426 10.57 -25.85 -18.43
CA ALA A 426 9.63 -26.32 -19.45
C ALA A 426 8.47 -25.34 -19.69
N ALA A 427 7.98 -24.68 -18.64
CA ALA A 427 6.93 -23.68 -18.76
C ALA A 427 7.44 -22.42 -19.46
N LEU A 428 8.65 -21.95 -19.11
CA LEU A 428 9.29 -20.81 -19.77
C LEU A 428 9.52 -21.07 -21.27
N ALA A 429 9.97 -22.27 -21.63
CA ALA A 429 10.15 -22.67 -23.02
C ALA A 429 8.83 -22.66 -23.80
N ARG A 430 7.71 -23.08 -23.19
CA ARG A 430 6.38 -23.05 -23.82
C ARG A 430 5.86 -21.62 -24.04
N LEU A 431 6.10 -20.71 -23.09
CA LEU A 431 5.77 -19.29 -23.28
C LEU A 431 6.55 -18.70 -24.45
N ARG A 432 7.86 -18.98 -24.55
CA ARG A 432 8.70 -18.53 -25.67
C ARG A 432 8.27 -19.13 -27.00
N ALA A 433 7.91 -20.41 -27.03
CA ALA A 433 7.38 -21.07 -28.23
C ALA A 433 6.05 -20.46 -28.71
N ALA A 434 5.32 -19.77 -27.84
CA ALA A 434 4.13 -18.99 -28.17
C ALA A 434 4.44 -17.55 -28.62
N ASP A 435 5.70 -17.23 -28.93
CA ASP A 435 6.20 -15.90 -29.32
C ASP A 435 6.00 -14.81 -28.24
N ILE A 436 6.00 -15.22 -26.97
CA ILE A 436 5.90 -14.32 -25.82
C ILE A 436 7.30 -14.05 -25.29
N ALA A 437 7.66 -12.77 -25.13
CA ALA A 437 8.91 -12.41 -24.48
C ALA A 437 8.83 -12.74 -22.98
N VAL A 438 9.86 -13.37 -22.42
CA VAL A 438 9.90 -13.76 -21.00
C VAL A 438 11.13 -13.14 -20.35
N LEU A 439 10.89 -12.20 -19.45
CA LEU A 439 11.92 -11.64 -18.58
C LEU A 439 11.87 -12.34 -17.22
N ASP A 440 12.77 -13.29 -17.03
CA ASP A 440 13.07 -13.80 -15.70
C ASP A 440 13.99 -12.81 -14.98
N LEU A 441 13.60 -12.35 -13.80
CA LEU A 441 14.42 -11.49 -12.96
C LEU A 441 15.44 -12.30 -12.15
N GLY A 442 15.22 -13.61 -11.98
CA GLY A 442 16.03 -14.53 -11.17
C GLY A 442 15.59 -14.55 -9.70
N GLU A 443 16.28 -15.32 -8.85
CA GLU A 443 15.99 -15.36 -7.41
C GLU A 443 16.27 -14.02 -6.73
N ALA A 444 15.33 -13.57 -5.89
CA ALA A 444 15.35 -12.29 -5.19
C ALA A 444 16.45 -12.20 -4.11
N ARG A 445 17.71 -12.02 -4.52
CA ARG A 445 18.91 -12.06 -3.67
C ARG A 445 19.43 -10.69 -3.23
N GLY A 446 18.64 -9.99 -2.42
CA GLY A 446 19.04 -8.75 -1.75
C GLY A 446 19.19 -7.53 -2.66
N LEU A 447 19.96 -6.53 -2.20
CA LEU A 447 20.01 -5.17 -2.77
C LEU A 447 20.63 -5.17 -4.17
N ALA A 448 21.72 -5.90 -4.37
CA ALA A 448 22.38 -5.99 -5.68
C ALA A 448 21.45 -6.59 -6.73
N HIS A 449 20.69 -7.62 -6.36
CA HIS A 449 19.66 -8.20 -7.21
C HIS A 449 18.54 -7.22 -7.51
N ALA A 450 18.00 -6.53 -6.49
CA ALA A 450 16.93 -5.55 -6.66
C ALA A 450 17.34 -4.42 -7.63
N VAL A 451 18.56 -3.90 -7.49
CA VAL A 451 19.14 -2.90 -8.40
C VAL A 451 19.22 -3.42 -9.83
N LEU A 452 19.71 -4.66 -10.00
CA LEU A 452 19.81 -5.26 -11.33
C LEU A 452 18.42 -5.51 -11.94
N ALA A 453 17.44 -5.95 -11.15
CA ALA A 453 16.07 -6.15 -11.58
C ALA A 453 15.42 -4.85 -12.07
N MET A 454 15.60 -3.74 -11.34
CA MET A 454 15.11 -2.41 -11.75
C MET A 454 15.71 -1.98 -13.10
N ARG A 455 17.02 -2.14 -13.27
CA ARG A 455 17.73 -1.81 -14.51
C ARG A 455 17.28 -2.67 -15.68
N ARG A 456 17.22 -4.00 -15.49
CA ARG A 456 16.77 -4.96 -16.52
C ARG A 456 15.35 -4.67 -16.96
N LEU A 457 14.45 -4.48 -16.00
CA LEU A 457 13.03 -4.23 -16.27
C LEU A 457 12.83 -2.92 -17.02
N GLY A 458 13.44 -1.83 -16.55
CA GLY A 458 13.41 -0.54 -17.23
C GLY A 458 13.97 -0.62 -18.65
N ALA A 459 15.10 -1.29 -18.84
CA ALA A 459 15.70 -1.48 -20.16
C ALA A 459 14.80 -2.28 -21.10
N VAL A 460 14.27 -3.44 -20.67
CA VAL A 460 13.41 -4.30 -21.52
C VAL A 460 12.17 -3.56 -22.01
N VAL A 461 11.52 -2.77 -21.16
CA VAL A 461 10.29 -2.04 -21.52
C VAL A 461 10.54 -0.73 -22.26
N GLY A 462 11.80 -0.42 -22.59
CA GLY A 462 12.19 0.80 -23.32
C GLY A 462 12.25 2.07 -22.46
N ASN A 463 12.37 1.94 -21.14
CA ASN A 463 12.51 3.04 -20.17
C ASN A 463 13.75 2.82 -19.28
N ALA A 464 14.92 2.69 -19.92
CA ALA A 464 16.20 2.42 -19.23
C ALA A 464 16.53 3.49 -18.18
N ASP A 465 16.28 4.77 -18.50
CA ASP A 465 16.49 5.88 -17.56
C ASP A 465 15.59 5.77 -16.33
N GLY A 466 14.32 5.34 -16.50
CA GLY A 466 13.41 5.09 -15.39
C GLY A 466 13.93 3.98 -14.47
N GLY A 467 14.37 2.86 -15.06
CA GLY A 467 14.98 1.77 -14.30
C GLY A 467 16.21 2.21 -13.52
N GLU A 468 17.08 3.01 -14.14
CA GLU A 468 18.28 3.55 -13.50
C GLU A 468 17.95 4.57 -12.39
N ARG A 469 16.94 5.42 -12.58
CA ARG A 469 16.47 6.36 -11.54
C ARG A 469 15.96 5.60 -10.31
N LEU A 470 15.12 4.58 -10.49
CA LEU A 470 14.60 3.76 -9.38
C LEU A 470 15.73 3.03 -8.64
N ALA A 471 16.68 2.45 -9.38
CA ALA A 471 17.86 1.80 -8.82
C ALA A 471 18.70 2.75 -7.95
N ARG A 472 19.03 3.94 -8.48
CA ARG A 472 19.78 4.96 -7.73
C ARG A 472 19.02 5.45 -6.51
N MET A 473 17.70 5.62 -6.61
CA MET A 473 16.86 6.03 -5.49
C MET A 473 16.90 4.99 -4.36
N LEU A 474 16.77 3.70 -4.68
CA LEU A 474 16.85 2.63 -3.66
C LEU A 474 18.22 2.64 -2.97
N VAL A 475 19.31 2.64 -3.74
CA VAL A 475 20.68 2.65 -3.18
C VAL A 475 20.89 3.88 -2.29
N HIS A 476 20.45 5.05 -2.76
CA HIS A 476 20.60 6.29 -2.01
C HIS A 476 19.80 6.27 -0.70
N ARG A 477 18.54 5.79 -0.73
CA ARG A 477 17.73 5.65 0.49
C ARG A 477 18.37 4.68 1.48
N MET A 478 18.82 3.51 1.02
CA MET A 478 19.51 2.52 1.87
C MET A 478 20.76 3.11 2.54
N GLN A 479 21.56 3.88 1.80
CA GLN A 479 22.73 4.58 2.33
C GLN A 479 22.36 5.71 3.30
N ALA A 480 21.27 6.44 3.02
CA ALA A 480 20.80 7.53 3.86
C ALA A 480 20.38 7.04 5.26
N VAL A 481 19.76 5.85 5.37
CA VAL A 481 19.48 5.23 6.68
C VAL A 481 20.76 5.13 7.50
N SER A 482 21.78 4.48 6.95
CA SER A 482 23.05 4.27 7.64
C SER A 482 23.75 5.58 8.01
N ALA A 483 23.64 6.61 7.17
CA ALA A 483 24.25 7.91 7.40
C ALA A 483 23.65 8.68 8.59
N THR A 484 22.38 8.42 8.93
CA THR A 484 21.67 9.08 10.04
C THR A 484 21.91 8.43 11.41
N LEU A 485 22.59 7.28 11.45
CA LEU A 485 22.78 6.52 12.68
C LEU A 485 23.87 7.12 13.58
N PRO A 486 23.76 6.98 14.92
CA PRO A 486 24.80 7.38 15.86
C PRO A 486 26.13 6.66 15.57
N LYS A 487 27.21 7.41 15.36
CA LYS A 487 28.54 6.85 15.03
C LYS A 487 29.36 6.44 16.27
N ASP A 488 28.95 6.92 17.44
CA ASP A 488 29.64 6.78 18.72
C ASP A 488 29.15 5.57 19.54
N ARG A 489 28.06 4.92 19.10
CA ARG A 489 27.49 3.75 19.78
C ARG A 489 27.92 2.45 19.11
N PRO A 490 28.25 1.40 19.89
CA PRO A 490 28.60 0.10 19.32
C PRO A 490 27.40 -0.50 18.57
N ARG A 491 27.69 -1.15 17.43
CA ARG A 491 26.68 -1.87 16.66
C ARG A 491 26.27 -3.13 17.43
N ARG A 492 24.96 -3.42 17.38
CA ARG A 492 24.36 -4.60 18.02
C ARG A 492 24.23 -5.74 17.02
N THR A 493 24.36 -6.97 17.49
CA THR A 493 24.07 -8.16 16.68
C THR A 493 22.57 -8.37 16.55
N ALA A 494 22.12 -8.83 15.39
CA ALA A 494 20.72 -9.10 15.11
C ALA A 494 20.56 -10.36 14.26
N ILE A 495 19.41 -11.02 14.42
CA ILE A 495 18.98 -12.12 13.57
C ILE A 495 17.54 -11.88 13.11
N VAL A 496 17.20 -12.25 11.87
CA VAL A 496 15.83 -12.23 11.37
C VAL A 496 15.24 -13.64 11.48
N LEU A 497 14.11 -13.79 12.17
CA LEU A 497 13.41 -15.05 12.36
C LEU A 497 11.94 -14.94 11.93
N ALA A 498 11.46 -15.97 11.24
CA ALA A 498 10.05 -16.17 10.90
C ALA A 498 9.54 -17.45 11.57
N PRO A 499 9.14 -17.38 12.87
CA PRO A 499 8.71 -18.56 13.60
C PRO A 499 7.38 -19.11 13.06
N THR A 500 7.35 -20.42 12.85
CA THR A 500 6.17 -21.23 12.51
C THR A 500 5.84 -22.16 13.69
N LEU A 501 4.89 -23.09 13.53
CA LEU A 501 4.49 -23.99 14.62
C LEU A 501 5.63 -24.94 15.03
N ASP A 502 6.46 -25.37 14.08
CA ASP A 502 7.48 -26.39 14.24
C ASP A 502 8.90 -25.94 13.87
N LYS A 503 9.05 -24.80 13.19
CA LYS A 503 10.33 -24.35 12.63
C LYS A 503 10.67 -22.89 12.89
N LEU A 504 11.96 -22.62 12.94
CA LEU A 504 12.54 -21.28 13.12
C LEU A 504 13.32 -20.88 11.87
N TYR A 505 12.58 -20.46 10.84
CA TYR A 505 13.18 -20.02 9.58
C TYR A 505 13.93 -18.70 9.75
N GLY A 506 15.13 -18.63 9.20
CA GLY A 506 15.98 -17.47 9.13
C GLY A 506 15.96 -16.77 7.78
N SER A 507 16.54 -15.57 7.76
CA SER A 507 16.92 -14.86 6.54
C SER A 507 18.22 -14.12 6.83
N THR A 508 19.29 -14.45 6.11
CA THR A 508 20.67 -13.97 6.37
C THR A 508 21.36 -13.59 5.05
N GLU A 509 22.69 -13.50 5.03
CA GLU A 509 23.53 -13.27 3.85
C GLU A 509 23.02 -14.04 2.62
N GLY A 510 22.89 -13.36 1.48
CA GLY A 510 22.24 -13.90 0.27
C GLY A 510 20.78 -13.49 0.12
N THR A 511 20.17 -12.88 1.14
CA THR A 511 18.79 -12.39 1.15
C THR A 511 18.71 -10.88 1.39
N SER A 512 17.56 -10.25 1.14
CA SER A 512 17.33 -8.83 1.45
C SER A 512 17.38 -8.50 2.94
N ALA A 513 17.13 -9.47 3.82
CA ALA A 513 17.21 -9.27 5.26
C ALA A 513 18.61 -8.83 5.70
N HIS A 514 19.65 -9.44 5.12
CA HIS A 514 21.04 -9.08 5.39
C HIS A 514 21.30 -7.60 5.10
N ASP A 515 21.01 -7.16 3.87
CA ASP A 515 21.22 -5.77 3.45
C ASP A 515 20.43 -4.78 4.33
N VAL A 516 19.22 -5.16 4.74
CA VAL A 516 18.37 -4.37 5.64
C VAL A 516 18.98 -4.25 7.04
N LEU A 517 19.50 -5.35 7.61
CA LEU A 517 20.21 -5.32 8.90
C LEU A 517 21.42 -4.39 8.82
N ILE A 518 22.24 -4.53 7.77
CA ILE A 518 23.45 -3.73 7.58
C ILE A 518 23.12 -2.24 7.40
N ALA A 519 22.11 -1.91 6.58
CA ALA A 519 21.67 -0.53 6.38
C ALA A 519 21.11 0.09 7.66
N ALA A 520 20.42 -0.69 8.50
CA ALA A 520 19.97 -0.29 9.83
C ALA A 520 21.11 -0.23 10.87
N GLY A 521 22.35 -0.47 10.48
CA GLY A 521 23.55 -0.39 11.34
C GLY A 521 23.72 -1.56 12.30
N LEU A 522 23.01 -2.66 12.07
CA LEU A 522 23.14 -3.89 12.86
C LEU A 522 24.19 -4.82 12.25
N ILE A 523 24.65 -5.77 13.05
CA ILE A 523 25.52 -6.87 12.61
C ILE A 523 24.64 -8.09 12.42
N ASP A 524 24.64 -8.69 11.24
CA ASP A 524 23.95 -9.95 10.99
C ASP A 524 24.69 -11.09 11.71
N ALA A 525 24.11 -11.56 12.82
CA ALA A 525 24.71 -12.59 13.67
C ALA A 525 24.84 -13.93 12.93
N ALA A 526 23.85 -14.25 12.09
CA ALA A 526 23.83 -15.49 11.33
C ALA A 526 24.91 -15.48 10.24
N ALA A 527 25.03 -14.36 9.50
CA ALA A 527 26.09 -14.20 8.50
C ALA A 527 27.48 -14.26 9.14
N ALA A 528 27.68 -13.62 10.29
CA ALA A 528 28.94 -13.65 11.03
C ALA A 528 29.34 -15.08 11.47
N ALA A 529 28.36 -15.99 11.62
CA ALA A 529 28.56 -17.40 11.92
C ALA A 529 28.61 -18.32 10.69
N GLY A 530 28.58 -17.75 9.48
CA GLY A 530 28.68 -18.50 8.22
C GLY A 530 27.37 -19.13 7.73
N PHE A 531 26.22 -18.66 8.21
CA PHE A 531 24.93 -19.03 7.63
C PHE A 531 24.61 -18.19 6.41
N HIS A 532 24.01 -18.82 5.40
CA HIS A 532 23.59 -18.20 4.15
C HIS A 532 22.13 -18.52 3.83
N ASP A 533 21.50 -17.70 2.99
CA ASP A 533 20.15 -17.83 2.45
C ASP A 533 19.05 -17.88 3.53
N TRP A 534 18.22 -18.93 3.54
CA TRP A 534 17.07 -19.12 4.45
C TRP A 534 17.25 -20.36 5.35
N PRO A 535 18.14 -20.32 6.34
CA PRO A 535 18.39 -21.45 7.22
C PRO A 535 17.17 -21.83 8.06
N ASP A 536 16.99 -23.12 8.31
CA ASP A 536 16.02 -23.64 9.29
C ASP A 536 16.81 -23.88 10.59
N TYR A 537 16.68 -22.97 11.56
CA TYR A 537 17.53 -23.01 12.76
C TYR A 537 16.99 -23.99 13.80
N ALA A 538 17.90 -24.79 14.35
CA ALA A 538 17.68 -25.43 15.64
C ALA A 538 17.74 -24.37 16.77
N PRO A 539 16.94 -24.49 17.85
CA PRO A 539 17.01 -23.56 18.97
C PRO A 539 18.42 -23.39 19.55
N GLU A 540 19.22 -24.46 19.60
CA GLU A 540 20.60 -24.45 20.10
C GLU A 540 21.51 -23.56 19.25
N GLN A 541 21.26 -23.48 17.92
CA GLN A 541 22.00 -22.59 17.04
C GLN A 541 21.70 -21.13 17.38
N ILE A 542 20.43 -20.79 17.61
CA ILE A 542 20.05 -19.43 18.00
C ILE A 542 20.62 -19.07 19.38
N LEU A 543 20.64 -20.03 20.32
CA LEU A 543 21.30 -19.86 21.63
C LEU A 543 22.80 -19.61 21.48
N ALA A 544 23.48 -20.31 20.59
CA ALA A 544 24.91 -20.14 20.34
C ALA A 544 25.23 -18.78 19.67
N LEU A 545 24.32 -18.27 18.84
CA LEU A 545 24.46 -16.95 18.22
C LEU A 545 24.28 -15.79 19.22
N ASP A 546 23.51 -16.00 20.31
CA ASP A 546 23.16 -15.02 21.37
C ASP A 546 23.00 -13.57 20.87
N PRO A 547 22.07 -13.31 19.92
CA PRO A 547 21.95 -12.00 19.30
C PRO A 547 21.41 -10.95 20.27
N ASP A 548 21.89 -9.71 20.17
CA ASP A 548 21.38 -8.59 20.96
C ASP A 548 19.92 -8.26 20.60
N ARG A 549 19.53 -8.51 19.34
CA ARG A 549 18.20 -8.23 18.78
C ARG A 549 17.67 -9.40 17.95
N ILE A 550 16.38 -9.69 18.08
CA ILE A 550 15.68 -10.64 17.22
C ILE A 550 14.60 -9.89 16.46
N VAL A 551 14.68 -9.89 15.14
CA VAL A 551 13.72 -9.26 14.25
C VAL A 551 12.71 -10.32 13.80
N VAL A 552 11.43 -10.06 13.99
CA VAL A 552 10.35 -10.98 13.59
C VAL A 552 9.22 -10.24 12.84
N PRO A 553 8.41 -10.95 12.04
CA PRO A 553 7.18 -10.38 11.49
C PRO A 553 6.23 -9.91 12.60
N ALA A 554 5.51 -8.82 12.36
CA ALA A 554 4.56 -8.27 13.33
C ALA A 554 3.50 -9.28 13.75
N GLY A 555 3.22 -9.34 15.07
CA GLY A 555 2.33 -10.32 15.70
C GLY A 555 3.00 -11.64 16.09
N LYS A 556 4.30 -11.79 15.85
CA LYS A 556 5.06 -13.02 16.18
C LYS A 556 5.91 -12.92 17.43
N ALA A 557 6.09 -11.73 18.03
CA ALA A 557 6.92 -11.59 19.22
C ALA A 557 6.41 -12.41 20.42
N SER A 558 5.10 -12.43 20.66
CA SER A 558 4.52 -13.22 21.77
C SER A 558 4.73 -14.72 21.57
N ALA A 559 4.57 -15.22 20.35
CA ALA A 559 4.80 -16.61 20.02
C ALA A 559 6.27 -17.00 20.22
N LEU A 560 7.19 -16.15 19.74
CA LEU A 560 8.64 -16.36 19.94
C LEU A 560 9.01 -16.38 21.42
N ARG A 561 8.52 -15.41 22.22
CA ARG A 561 8.81 -15.33 23.66
C ARG A 561 8.22 -16.50 24.46
N ALA A 562 7.17 -17.15 23.95
CA ALA A 562 6.57 -18.31 24.58
C ALA A 562 7.37 -19.61 24.36
N LEU A 563 8.37 -19.63 23.46
CA LEU A 563 9.17 -20.82 23.20
C LEU A 563 10.15 -21.08 24.36
N PRO A 564 9.98 -22.18 25.13
CA PRO A 564 10.82 -22.45 26.30
C PRO A 564 12.30 -22.59 25.95
N ALA A 565 12.59 -23.15 24.77
CA ALA A 565 13.95 -23.38 24.29
C ALA A 565 14.75 -22.08 24.09
N LEU A 566 14.09 -20.93 23.92
CA LEU A 566 14.74 -19.63 23.71
C LEU A 566 14.68 -18.73 24.96
N ALA A 567 14.07 -19.18 26.05
CA ALA A 567 13.79 -18.36 27.24
C ALA A 567 15.06 -17.87 27.97
N SER A 568 16.22 -18.45 27.69
CA SER A 568 17.52 -18.02 28.22
C SER A 568 18.15 -16.85 27.46
N LEU A 569 17.71 -16.56 26.23
CA LEU A 569 18.28 -15.47 25.43
C LEU A 569 18.04 -14.11 26.07
N ARG A 570 19.07 -13.27 26.05
CA ARG A 570 18.98 -11.88 26.54
C ARG A 570 17.91 -11.10 25.77
N ALA A 571 17.88 -11.24 24.45
CA ALA A 571 16.89 -10.59 23.59
C ALA A 571 15.44 -11.01 23.90
N ILE A 572 15.20 -12.24 24.36
CA ILE A 572 13.87 -12.73 24.74
C ILE A 572 13.42 -12.18 26.10
N ARG A 573 14.35 -11.86 27.00
CA ARG A 573 14.06 -11.28 28.33
C ARG A 573 13.94 -9.76 28.28
N ASP A 574 14.68 -9.11 27.39
CA ASP A 574 14.63 -7.66 27.16
C ASP A 574 13.30 -7.29 26.44
N PRO A 575 12.46 -6.40 26.99
CA PRO A 575 11.29 -5.87 26.29
C PRO A 575 11.62 -5.25 24.92
N ALA A 576 12.82 -4.69 24.76
CA ALA A 576 13.33 -4.10 23.51
C ALA A 576 14.18 -5.08 22.67
N GLY A 577 14.37 -6.32 23.13
CA GLY A 577 15.21 -7.31 22.46
C GLY A 577 14.54 -7.99 21.25
N VAL A 578 13.20 -7.98 21.18
CA VAL A 578 12.45 -8.48 20.01
C VAL A 578 11.82 -7.31 19.28
N ILE A 579 12.19 -7.15 18.01
CA ILE A 579 11.70 -6.08 17.13
C ILE A 579 10.71 -6.68 16.14
N GLU A 580 9.49 -6.13 16.13
CA GLU A 580 8.45 -6.52 15.18
C GLU A 580 8.44 -5.57 13.98
N ILE A 581 8.53 -6.13 12.77
CA ILE A 581 8.46 -5.38 11.51
C ILE A 581 7.30 -5.88 10.68
N ASP A 582 6.67 -4.99 9.92
CA ASP A 582 5.63 -5.35 8.96
C ASP A 582 6.13 -6.49 8.04
N PRO A 583 5.41 -7.62 7.96
CA PRO A 583 5.81 -8.75 7.13
C PRO A 583 6.07 -8.38 5.66
N GLY A 584 5.33 -7.42 5.11
CA GLY A 584 5.48 -6.98 3.72
C GLY A 584 6.77 -6.21 3.42
N LEU A 585 7.44 -5.70 4.46
CA LEU A 585 8.72 -4.99 4.34
C LEU A 585 9.92 -5.93 4.30
N LEU A 586 9.87 -7.05 5.03
CA LEU A 586 10.98 -8.02 5.10
C LEU A 586 10.92 -9.12 4.04
N SER A 587 9.74 -9.38 3.46
CA SER A 587 9.55 -10.50 2.54
C SER A 587 10.06 -10.25 1.11
N ASN A 588 10.49 -9.03 0.77
CA ASN A 588 10.68 -8.60 -0.62
C ASN A 588 12.04 -7.92 -0.85
N ALA A 589 12.85 -8.44 -1.78
CA ALA A 589 14.02 -7.71 -2.29
C ALA A 589 13.55 -6.68 -3.34
N GLY A 590 13.31 -5.44 -2.93
CA GLY A 590 12.72 -4.42 -3.80
C GLY A 590 12.70 -3.03 -3.19
N PRO A 591 11.83 -2.12 -3.65
CA PRO A 591 11.75 -0.73 -3.17
C PRO A 591 11.59 -0.60 -1.66
N LEU A 592 10.87 -1.56 -1.04
CA LEU A 592 10.54 -1.57 0.38
C LEU A 592 11.72 -1.91 1.31
N MET A 593 12.87 -2.32 0.77
CA MET A 593 14.06 -2.59 1.60
C MET A 593 14.50 -1.34 2.37
N ALA A 594 14.39 -0.15 1.76
CA ALA A 594 14.70 1.10 2.44
C ALA A 594 13.72 1.37 3.59
N ASP A 595 12.43 1.17 3.37
CA ASP A 595 11.40 1.35 4.40
C ASP A 595 11.60 0.34 5.56
N ALA A 596 11.99 -0.89 5.24
CA ALA A 596 12.35 -1.91 6.22
C ALA A 596 13.57 -1.47 7.06
N ALA A 597 14.62 -0.96 6.42
CA ALA A 597 15.83 -0.48 7.08
C ALA A 597 15.55 0.74 7.96
N GLU A 598 14.74 1.70 7.50
CA GLU A 598 14.29 2.86 8.29
C GLU A 598 13.50 2.43 9.53
N ALA A 599 12.52 1.54 9.36
CA ALA A 599 11.72 1.03 10.47
C ALA A 599 12.58 0.26 11.49
N LEU A 600 13.48 -0.58 11.01
CA LEU A 600 14.39 -1.33 11.86
C LEU A 600 15.38 -0.42 12.59
N ALA A 601 15.99 0.54 11.90
CA ALA A 601 16.88 1.52 12.50
C ALA A 601 16.16 2.30 13.61
N ALA A 602 14.95 2.79 13.33
CA ALA A 602 14.14 3.50 14.31
C ALA A 602 13.79 2.64 15.52
N ALA A 603 13.63 1.33 15.38
CA ALA A 603 13.34 0.43 16.49
C ALA A 603 14.61 0.03 17.27
N ALA A 604 15.73 -0.21 16.58
CA ALA A 604 16.94 -0.75 17.18
C ALA A 604 17.80 0.28 17.93
N TRP A 605 17.70 1.55 17.54
CA TRP A 605 18.50 2.66 18.07
C TRP A 605 17.74 3.66 18.95
N ARG A 606 16.43 3.44 19.18
CA ARG A 606 15.69 4.05 20.29
C ARG A 606 16.23 3.53 21.62
#